data_AF-A0A538S0I0-F1
#
_entry.id   AF-A0A538S0I0-F1
#
_cell.length_a   1.000
_cell.length_b   1.000
_cell.length_c   1.000
_cell.angle_alpha   90.00
_cell.angle_beta   90.00
_cell.angle_gamma   90.00
#
_symmetry.space_group_name_H-M   'P 1'
#
loop_
_entity.id
_entity.type
_entity.pdbx_description
1 polymer ?
#
loop_
_entity_poly.entity_id
_entity_poly.type
_entity_poly.pdbx_seq_one_letter_code
_entity_poly.pdbx_strand_id
1 'polypeptide(L)' 'MYHTITFLVNRLVDVEVSSKQPLERVLIRPGTRLRAQIKPYVLETEDGPVEVADLFLEDGTATRAVPFACFSFVD' A
#
# COMPACT_ATOMS: atom_id res chain seq x y z
N MET A 1 -10.41 -9.35 -4.91
CA MET A 1 -10.09 -10.46 -3.99
C MET A 1 -9.12 -9.92 -2.95
N TYR A 2 -9.16 -10.44 -1.72
CA TYR A 2 -8.24 -10.03 -0.66
C TYR A 2 -7.02 -10.95 -0.64
N HIS A 3 -5.83 -10.36 -0.48
CA HIS A 3 -4.55 -11.04 -0.35
C HIS A 3 -3.92 -10.74 1.00
N THR A 4 -3.22 -11.72 1.56
CA THR A 4 -2.38 -11.47 2.75
C THR A 4 -1.02 -10.99 2.27
N ILE A 5 -0.60 -9.81 2.72
CA ILE A 5 0.72 -9.25 2.43
C ILE A 5 1.50 -8.99 3.70
N THR A 6 2.82 -9.02 3.62
CA THR A 6 3.71 -8.55 4.68
C THR A 6 4.60 -7.42 4.17
N PHE A 7 4.74 -6.37 4.96
CA PHE A 7 5.64 -5.27 4.63
C PHE A 7 7.08 -5.64 4.97
N LEU A 8 8.00 -5.34 4.05
CA LEU A 8 9.42 -5.69 4.16
C LEU A 8 10.28 -4.55 4.72
N VAL A 9 9.77 -3.31 4.64
CA VAL A 9 10.49 -2.09 5.00
C VAL A 9 9.64 -1.18 5.90
N ASN A 10 10.30 -0.34 6.70
CA ASN A 10 9.61 0.76 7.36
C ASN A 10 9.08 1.70 6.28
N ARG A 11 7.76 1.85 6.18
CA ARG A 11 7.16 2.75 5.19
C ARG A 11 6.13 3.66 5.85
N LEU A 12 6.34 4.97 5.67
CA LEU A 12 5.26 5.93 5.84
C LEU A 12 4.35 5.76 4.64
N VAL A 13 3.14 5.34 4.92
CA VAL A 13 2.08 5.21 3.94
C VAL A 13 1.01 6.24 4.24
N ASP A 14 0.60 6.91 3.17
CA ASP A 14 -0.51 7.84 3.21
C ASP A 14 -1.81 7.00 3.17
N VAL A 15 -2.51 6.97 4.30
CA VAL A 15 -3.78 6.26 4.48
C VAL A 15 -4.93 7.21 4.21
N GLU A 16 -5.67 6.92 3.15
CA GLU A 16 -6.91 7.58 2.75
C GLU A 16 -8.09 6.91 3.47
N VAL A 17 -8.62 7.59 4.49
CA VAL A 17 -9.84 7.15 5.20
C VAL A 17 -11.11 7.59 4.43
N SER A 18 -11.01 8.67 3.63
CA SER A 18 -12.08 9.19 2.79
C SER A 18 -11.50 10.08 1.70
N SER A 19 -12.09 10.07 0.49
CA SER A 19 -11.62 10.84 -0.67
C SER A 19 -11.65 12.37 -0.51
N LYS A 20 -12.14 12.86 0.62
CA LYS A 20 -12.21 14.29 0.98
C LYS A 20 -11.46 14.61 2.27
N GLN A 21 -10.86 13.63 2.93
CA GLN A 21 -10.11 13.83 4.17
C GLN A 21 -8.60 13.82 3.91
N PRO A 22 -7.80 14.52 4.74
CA PRO A 22 -6.36 14.49 4.63
C PRO A 22 -5.85 13.06 4.77
N LEU A 23 -4.86 12.70 3.94
CA LEU A 23 -4.15 11.44 4.06
C LEU A 23 -3.47 11.38 5.43
N GLU A 24 -3.80 10.36 6.23
CA GLU A 24 -3.14 10.13 7.51
C GLU A 24 -1.87 9.32 7.28
N ARG A 25 -0.72 9.85 7.71
CA ARG A 25 0.56 9.15 7.56
C ARG A 25 0.72 8.11 8.65
N VAL A 26 0.51 6.86 8.30
CA VAL A 26 0.74 5.73 9.20
C VAL A 26 2.10 5.11 8.89
N LEU A 27 2.90 4.89 9.93
CA LEU A 27 4.14 4.14 9.79
C LEU A 27 3.84 2.64 9.86
N ILE A 28 3.92 1.96 8.73
CA ILE A 28 3.90 0.49 8.70
C ILE A 28 5.31 -0.02 8.96
N ARG A 29 5.42 -0.89 9.97
CA ARG A 29 6.67 -1.56 10.35
C ARG A 29 6.91 -2.83 9.50
N PRO A 30 8.17 -3.21 9.27
CA PRO A 30 8.53 -4.51 8.70
C PRO A 30 7.90 -5.65 9.49
N GLY A 31 7.48 -6.70 8.80
CA GLY A 31 6.83 -7.86 9.39
C GLY A 31 5.35 -7.64 9.74
N THR A 32 4.83 -6.41 9.62
CA THR A 32 3.39 -6.18 9.72
C THR A 32 2.70 -6.93 8.58
N ARG A 33 1.72 -7.76 8.95
CA ARG A 33 0.88 -8.52 8.02
C ARG A 33 -0.49 -7.88 7.96
N LEU A 34 -0.97 -7.66 6.75
CA LEU A 34 -2.26 -7.04 6.49
C LEU A 34 -2.97 -7.81 5.38
N ARG A 35 -4.29 -7.78 5.44
CA ARG A 35 -5.14 -8.32 4.39
C ARG A 35 -5.71 -7.15 3.59
N ALA A 36 -5.44 -7.13 2.29
CA ALA A 36 -5.80 -6.01 1.43
C ALA A 36 -6.31 -6.49 0.07
N GLN A 37 -7.25 -5.74 -0.53
CA GLN A 37 -7.44 -5.81 -1.97
C GLN A 37 -6.34 -4.99 -2.64
N ILE A 38 -5.77 -5.53 -3.70
CA ILE A 38 -4.61 -4.94 -4.37
C ILE A 38 -5.04 -4.51 -5.76
N LYS A 39 -4.86 -3.23 -6.08
CA LYS A 39 -5.05 -2.67 -7.42
C LYS A 39 -3.70 -2.24 -7.98
N PRO A 40 -3.04 -3.08 -8.79
CA PRO A 40 -1.74 -2.78 -9.36
C PRO A 40 -1.83 -1.76 -10.50
N TYR A 41 -0.80 -0.94 -10.66
CA TYR A 41 -0.57 -0.06 -11.80
C TYR A 41 0.90 0.37 -11.88
N VAL A 42 1.27 0.98 -13.00
CA VAL A 42 2.60 1.58 -13.18
C VAL A 42 2.47 3.10 -13.02
N LEU A 43 3.34 3.68 -12.19
CA LEU A 43 3.48 5.11 -12.06
C LEU A 43 4.70 5.57 -12.86
N GLU A 44 4.50 6.45 -13.83
CA GLU A 44 5.59 7.10 -14.55
C GLU A 44 6.22 8.16 -13.63
N THR A 45 7.51 8.01 -13.31
CA THR A 45 8.26 8.96 -12.49
C THR A 45 9.44 9.53 -13.28
N GLU A 46 10.07 10.60 -12.78
CA GLU A 46 11.25 11.20 -13.43
C GLU A 46 12.41 10.21 -13.54
N ASP A 47 12.51 9.26 -12.61
CA ASP A 47 13.53 8.19 -12.59
C ASP A 47 13.14 6.95 -13.41
N GLY A 48 11.94 6.96 -14.03
CA GLY A 48 11.39 5.86 -14.82
C GLY A 48 10.09 5.27 -14.23
N PRO A 49 9.54 4.23 -14.89
CA PRO A 49 8.31 3.58 -14.45
C PRO A 49 8.54 2.80 -13.16
N VAL A 50 7.61 2.94 -12.21
CA VAL A 50 7.62 2.21 -10.93
C VAL A 50 6.34 1.39 -10.79
N GLU A 51 6.49 0.10 -10.52
CA GLU A 51 5.36 -0.78 -10.21
C GLU A 51 4.84 -0.50 -8.79
N VAL A 52 3.59 -0.08 -8.71
CA VAL A 52 2.91 0.29 -7.47
C VAL A 52 1.53 -0.37 -7.37
N ALA A 53 0.96 -0.36 -6.18
CA ALA A 53 -0.41 -0.76 -5.96
C ALA A 53 -1.14 0.15 -4.97
N ASP A 54 -2.43 0.34 -5.22
CA ASP A 54 -3.35 0.78 -4.18
C ASP A 54 -3.79 -0.43 -3.36
N LEU A 55 -3.72 -0.30 -2.04
CA LEU A 55 -4.08 -1.32 -1.07
C LEU A 55 -5.35 -0.87 -0.35
N PHE A 56 -6.44 -1.64 -0.47
CA PHE A 56 -7.69 -1.38 0.23
C PHE A 56 -7.82 -2.37 1.39
N LEU A 57 -7.81 -1.85 2.62
CA LEU A 57 -7.85 -2.62 3.85
C LEU A 57 -9.31 -2.96 4.23
N GLU A 58 -9.47 -4.00 5.06
CA GLU A 58 -10.80 -4.46 5.50
C GLU A 58 -11.55 -3.43 6.37
N ASP A 59 -10.83 -2.51 7.01
CA ASP A 59 -11.40 -1.41 7.80
C ASP A 59 -11.95 -0.26 6.95
N GLY A 60 -11.88 -0.38 5.61
CA GLY A 60 -12.35 0.62 4.66
C GLY A 60 -11.32 1.71 4.34
N THR A 61 -10.14 1.67 4.98
CA THR A 61 -9.04 2.58 4.63
C THR A 61 -8.30 2.10 3.39
N ALA A 62 -7.68 3.04 2.67
CA ALA A 62 -6.87 2.73 1.50
C ALA A 62 -5.48 3.34 1.63
N THR A 63 -4.47 2.65 1.14
CA THR A 63 -3.14 3.21 0.93
C THR A 63 -2.85 3.28 -0.56
N ARG A 64 -2.40 4.43 -1.06
CA ARG A 64 -2.17 4.63 -2.50
C ARG A 64 -0.70 4.47 -2.87
N ALA A 65 -0.46 4.09 -4.13
CA ALA A 65 0.86 4.11 -4.74
C ALA A 65 1.97 3.40 -3.94
N VAL A 66 1.65 2.27 -3.29
CA VAL A 66 2.64 1.50 -2.53
C VAL A 66 3.53 0.73 -3.51
N PRO A 67 4.86 0.94 -3.53
CA PRO A 67 5.74 0.18 -4.41
C PRO A 67 5.67 -1.31 -4.11
N PHE A 68 5.63 -2.14 -5.15
CA PHE A 68 5.65 -3.59 -5.00
C PHE A 68 6.86 -4.09 -4.21
N ALA A 69 8.01 -3.41 -4.32
CA ALA A 69 9.21 -3.71 -3.55
C ALA A 69 9.04 -3.56 -2.02
N CYS A 70 7.97 -2.90 -1.54
CA CYS A 70 7.75 -2.68 -0.11
C CYS A 70 7.02 -3.83 0.60
N PHE A 71 6.40 -4.76 -0.13
CA PHE A 71 5.65 -5.85 0.46
C PHE A 71 5.81 -7.15 -0.32
N SER A 72 5.50 -8.28 0.30
CA SER A 72 5.37 -9.58 -0.37
C SER A 72 4.05 -10.23 -0.04
N PHE A 73 3.51 -11.01 -0.97
CA PHE A 73 2.42 -11.93 -0.68
C PHE A 73 2.91 -13.02 0.27
N VAL A 74 2.08 -13.42 1.24
CA VAL A 74 2.41 -14.48 2.22
C VAL A 74 1.48 -15.69 2.11
N ASP A 75 0.78 -15.79 0.98
CA ASP A 75 -0.05 -16.95 0.61
C ASP A 75 0.82 -18.04 -0.06
#